data_AF-A0AAN9F1U3-F1
#
_entry.id   AF-A0AAN9F1U3-F1
#
_cell.length_a   1.000
_cell.length_b   1.000
_cell.length_c   1.000
_cell.angle_alpha   90.00
_cell.angle_beta   90.00
_cell.angle_gamma   90.00
#
_symmetry.space_group_name_H-M   'P 1'
#
loop_
_entity.id
_entity.type
_entity.pdbx_description
1 polymer ?
#
loop_
_entity_poly.entity_id
_entity_poly.type
_entity_poly.pdbx_seq_one_letter_code
_entity_poly.pdbx_strand_id
1 'polypeptide(L)'
;MGGSSSKENNSWRQNSSVQRSSSSASAWNQYPDTQSDHGQGGYAYERQQSYPAQPQQYYNDAPPPRPTDYGYEPYASGRVTHLNDRKKLERKYSRIADNYNSIDEVTEALARAGLESSNLIVGIDFTKSNEWTGKHSFNRQSLHHIGNGLNPYEQAISIIGKTLAAFDEDNLIPCFGFGDASTHDQDVFSFYPDERICNGFEEVLSRYREIVPHIRLAGPTSFAPVIEMAMTIVEQSGGQYHVLVIIADGQVTRSVDTEHGRLSPQEQRTVDAIVEASNFPLSIILVGVGDGPWDMMKQFDDNIPARAFDNFQFVNFTEIMSKNIPSSRKEAAFALSALMEIPSQYKAAIELNLLGSRKANAPQRIALPTPVYGSATSGTSKLYSTSSFGPSKPSHAASFEPSVPSYHDNRGQVGTAPPAPSSTMYDNLICPICLSNPKDMAFGCGHQTCCECGQDLQSCPICRSPINTRIKLY
;
A
#
# COMPACT_ATOMS: atom_id res chain seq x y z
N MET A 1 63.46 15.21 -21.32
CA MET A 1 63.33 16.00 -20.08
C MET A 1 62.08 15.45 -19.38
N GLY A 2 62.10 14.86 -18.19
CA GLY A 2 63.16 14.82 -17.17
C GLY A 2 63.10 16.05 -16.26
N GLY A 3 62.91 15.95 -14.94
CA GLY A 3 62.80 14.75 -14.10
C GLY A 3 62.14 15.00 -12.73
N SER A 4 62.28 14.06 -11.80
CA SER A 4 61.57 14.00 -10.50
C SER A 4 62.35 14.61 -9.31
N SER A 5 61.71 14.63 -8.13
CA SER A 5 62.31 14.77 -6.77
C SER A 5 62.80 16.19 -6.35
N SER A 6 62.85 16.57 -5.05
CA SER A 6 62.30 16.03 -3.78
C SER A 6 62.63 16.99 -2.59
N LYS A 7 62.43 16.53 -1.33
CA LYS A 7 62.95 17.01 -0.01
C LYS A 7 62.01 17.92 0.82
N GLU A 8 61.63 17.51 2.05
CA GLU A 8 62.25 17.75 3.39
C GLU A 8 62.00 19.19 3.91
N ASN A 9 61.76 19.49 5.20
CA ASN A 9 61.71 18.69 6.45
C ASN A 9 60.64 19.33 7.41
N ASN A 10 60.51 19.15 8.74
CA ASN A 10 61.36 18.60 9.82
C ASN A 10 60.50 18.09 11.02
N SER A 11 61.16 17.57 12.07
CA SER A 11 60.58 16.91 13.27
C SER A 11 60.51 17.77 14.55
N TRP A 12 59.66 17.35 15.52
CA TRP A 12 59.78 17.37 17.02
C TRP A 12 58.40 17.00 17.64
N ARG A 13 58.16 16.43 18.83
CA ARG A 13 58.81 15.58 19.88
C ARG A 13 57.65 14.78 20.57
N GLN A 14 57.74 13.58 21.16
CA GLN A 14 58.52 13.06 22.32
C GLN A 14 58.28 13.82 23.65
N ASN A 15 58.07 13.22 24.83
CA ASN A 15 57.85 11.82 25.30
C ASN A 15 57.04 11.91 26.64
N SER A 16 56.74 10.93 27.52
CA SER A 16 56.98 9.48 27.75
C SER A 16 55.96 9.03 28.82
N SER A 17 55.14 7.98 28.68
CA SER A 17 55.41 6.53 28.86
C SER A 17 55.81 6.06 30.28
N VAL A 18 54.94 5.26 30.92
CA VAL A 18 55.24 4.29 32.01
C VAL A 18 54.39 3.04 31.79
N GLN A 19 54.89 1.85 32.17
CA GLN A 19 54.30 0.53 31.92
C GLN A 19 54.01 -0.26 33.21
N ARG A 20 53.39 -1.45 33.05
CA ARG A 20 53.41 -2.66 33.90
C ARG A 20 52.28 -2.81 34.95
N SER A 21 51.83 -4.02 35.30
CA SER A 21 51.91 -5.34 34.62
C SER A 21 50.94 -6.37 35.24
N SER A 22 50.60 -7.40 34.48
CA SER A 22 49.86 -8.63 34.85
C SER A 22 50.14 -9.26 36.22
N SER A 23 49.12 -9.86 36.86
CA SER A 23 49.17 -11.29 37.30
C SER A 23 47.82 -11.84 37.83
N SER A 24 47.78 -13.16 37.90
CA SER A 24 46.70 -14.14 38.15
C SER A 24 45.84 -14.06 39.43
N ALA A 25 44.55 -14.35 39.24
CA ALA A 25 43.69 -15.33 39.96
C ALA A 25 43.81 -15.59 41.48
N SER A 26 42.66 -15.56 42.17
CA SER A 26 42.19 -16.58 43.13
C SER A 26 40.69 -16.40 43.44
N ALA A 27 39.99 -17.47 43.81
CA ALA A 27 38.56 -17.45 44.13
C ALA A 27 38.31 -17.62 45.64
N TRP A 28 37.25 -17.00 46.18
CA TRP A 28 36.63 -17.38 47.46
C TRP A 28 35.11 -17.10 47.44
N ASN A 29 34.43 -17.79 48.35
CA ASN A 29 32.97 -17.87 48.62
C ASN A 29 32.28 -16.48 48.83
N GLN A 30 30.96 -16.33 48.93
CA GLN A 30 30.04 -17.18 49.72
C GLN A 30 28.54 -16.90 49.43
N TYR A 31 27.71 -17.97 49.44
CA TYR A 31 26.25 -17.88 49.58
C TYR A 31 25.85 -17.88 51.07
N PRO A 32 24.73 -17.24 51.45
CA PRO A 32 23.93 -17.64 52.60
C PRO A 32 22.84 -18.62 52.15
N ASP A 33 22.85 -19.83 52.71
CA ASP A 33 21.79 -20.82 52.57
C ASP A 33 21.15 -21.06 53.94
N THR A 34 19.85 -21.32 54.01
CA THR A 34 19.15 -21.65 55.28
C THR A 34 18.27 -22.87 55.09
N GLN A 35 18.62 -23.95 55.79
CA GLN A 35 18.16 -25.31 55.52
C GLN A 35 17.23 -25.83 56.64
N SER A 36 16.08 -26.42 56.26
CA SER A 36 15.28 -27.38 57.07
C SER A 36 14.02 -27.80 56.28
N ASP A 37 13.52 -29.03 56.34
CA ASP A 37 14.17 -30.29 56.75
C ASP A 37 13.47 -31.52 56.10
N HIS A 38 13.89 -32.72 56.47
CA HIS A 38 13.50 -34.09 56.07
C HIS A 38 12.06 -34.35 55.54
N GLY A 39 11.83 -35.34 54.66
CA GLY A 39 12.82 -36.24 54.05
C GLY A 39 12.26 -37.51 53.36
N GLN A 40 13.21 -38.39 52.99
CA GLN A 40 13.14 -39.80 52.54
C GLN A 40 11.82 -40.46 52.06
N GLY A 41 11.89 -41.09 50.89
CA GLY A 41 10.99 -42.17 50.46
C GLY A 41 11.16 -42.55 48.98
N GLY A 42 11.90 -43.62 48.66
CA GLY A 42 12.22 -43.95 47.26
C GLY A 42 12.44 -45.44 46.96
N TYR A 43 11.62 -45.95 46.04
CA TYR A 43 11.68 -47.26 45.34
C TYR A 43 10.86 -47.09 44.03
N ALA A 44 11.04 -47.79 42.91
CA ALA A 44 12.19 -48.52 42.38
C ALA A 44 12.02 -48.61 40.83
N TYR A 45 13.03 -49.15 40.15
CA TYR A 45 13.08 -49.38 38.70
C TYR A 45 12.26 -50.59 38.25
N GLU A 46 11.68 -50.58 37.04
CA GLU A 46 11.58 -51.79 36.20
C GLU A 46 11.37 -51.49 34.69
N ARG A 47 11.15 -52.52 33.86
CA ARG A 47 11.81 -52.65 32.54
C ARG A 47 10.89 -53.17 31.41
N GLN A 48 11.16 -52.68 30.19
CA GLN A 48 10.84 -53.19 28.84
C GLN A 48 9.84 -54.36 28.65
N GLN A 49 8.95 -54.21 27.65
CA GLN A 49 8.50 -55.34 26.83
C GLN A 49 8.17 -54.89 25.38
N SER A 50 8.01 -55.84 24.45
CA SER A 50 8.14 -55.63 22.99
C SER A 50 7.09 -56.35 22.13
N TYR A 51 7.08 -56.03 20.83
CA TYR A 51 6.17 -56.49 19.75
C TYR A 51 5.78 -57.98 19.72
N PRO A 52 4.67 -58.29 19.02
CA PRO A 52 4.78 -59.00 17.74
C PRO A 52 4.06 -58.29 16.56
N ALA A 53 4.19 -58.81 15.33
CA ALA A 53 3.71 -58.15 14.11
C ALA A 53 3.22 -59.11 12.99
N GLN A 54 2.24 -58.63 12.19
CA GLN A 54 1.72 -59.15 10.91
C GLN A 54 1.13 -60.60 10.91
N PRO A 55 0.41 -60.99 9.83
CA PRO A 55 1.07 -61.48 8.61
C PRO A 55 0.54 -60.87 7.28
N GLN A 56 1.40 -60.85 6.26
CA GLN A 56 1.00 -60.73 4.85
C GLN A 56 0.62 -62.11 4.27
N GLN A 57 -0.15 -62.13 3.18
CA GLN A 57 -0.25 -63.29 2.29
C GLN A 57 -0.06 -62.88 0.83
N TYR A 58 0.45 -63.81 0.02
CA TYR A 58 0.87 -63.65 -1.37
C TYR A 58 0.45 -64.92 -2.13
N TYR A 59 -0.08 -64.79 -3.34
CA TYR A 59 -0.30 -65.91 -4.27
C TYR A 59 -0.28 -65.38 -5.72
N ASN A 60 0.09 -66.24 -6.67
CA ASN A 60 0.47 -65.85 -8.03
C ASN A 60 -0.55 -66.22 -9.12
N ASP A 61 -0.36 -65.58 -10.27
CA ASP A 61 -0.60 -66.04 -11.65
C ASP A 61 -2.00 -66.00 -12.33
N ALA A 62 -1.92 -65.91 -13.66
CA ALA A 62 -2.95 -65.99 -14.72
C ALA A 62 -3.87 -64.77 -15.00
N PRO A 63 -3.87 -64.21 -16.24
CA PRO A 63 -4.73 -63.07 -16.64
C PRO A 63 -5.85 -63.41 -17.66
N PRO A 64 -7.03 -62.77 -17.52
CA PRO A 64 -7.96 -62.54 -18.66
C PRO A 64 -8.65 -61.14 -18.59
N PRO A 65 -9.51 -60.77 -19.56
CA PRO A 65 -9.30 -60.68 -21.00
C PRO A 65 -9.52 -59.23 -21.53
N ARG A 66 -9.37 -58.98 -22.84
CA ARG A 66 -9.77 -57.70 -23.47
C ARG A 66 -11.30 -57.62 -23.68
N PRO A 67 -11.95 -56.49 -23.34
CA PRO A 67 -13.21 -56.07 -23.96
C PRO A 67 -12.97 -55.36 -25.31
N THR A 68 -14.01 -55.34 -26.15
CA THR A 68 -14.02 -54.81 -27.51
C THR A 68 -14.22 -53.29 -27.59
N ASP A 69 -13.76 -52.72 -28.71
CA ASP A 69 -14.20 -51.42 -29.22
C ASP A 69 -15.73 -51.40 -29.43
N TYR A 70 -16.38 -50.34 -28.95
CA TYR A 70 -17.74 -49.91 -29.31
C TYR A 70 -17.79 -48.39 -29.15
N GLY A 71 -17.76 -47.67 -30.27
CA GLY A 71 -17.73 -46.21 -30.28
C GLY A 71 -19.02 -45.56 -29.79
N TYR A 72 -18.88 -44.47 -29.03
CA TYR A 72 -19.96 -43.52 -28.77
C TYR A 72 -19.41 -42.10 -28.63
N GLU A 73 -19.79 -41.23 -29.56
CA GLU A 73 -19.55 -39.78 -29.55
C GLU A 73 -20.87 -39.06 -29.87
N PRO A 74 -21.03 -37.74 -29.62
CA PRO A 74 -20.22 -36.90 -28.73
C PRO A 74 -21.08 -36.07 -27.75
N TYR A 75 -20.49 -35.61 -26.64
CA TYR A 75 -20.97 -34.41 -25.94
C TYR A 75 -19.79 -33.56 -25.47
N ALA A 76 -19.61 -32.40 -26.11
CA ALA A 76 -18.51 -31.49 -25.82
C ALA A 76 -18.76 -30.69 -24.53
N SER A 77 -17.76 -30.67 -23.65
CA SER A 77 -17.70 -29.73 -22.51
C SER A 77 -16.31 -29.06 -22.52
N GLY A 78 -16.26 -27.83 -23.04
CA GLY A 78 -15.00 -27.12 -23.28
C GLY A 78 -14.39 -26.57 -22.00
N ARG A 79 -13.40 -27.27 -21.43
CA ARG A 79 -12.71 -26.83 -20.19
C ARG A 79 -11.19 -27.04 -20.14
N VAL A 80 -10.54 -27.23 -21.29
CA VAL A 80 -9.12 -27.66 -21.39
C VAL A 80 -8.20 -26.67 -22.14
N THR A 81 -8.73 -25.62 -22.78
CA THR A 81 -7.95 -24.66 -23.60
C THR A 81 -7.04 -23.75 -22.75
N HIS A 82 -7.61 -22.93 -21.85
CA HIS A 82 -6.88 -21.88 -21.13
C HIS A 82 -5.59 -22.35 -20.42
N LEU A 83 -5.59 -23.53 -19.79
CA LEU A 83 -4.40 -24.06 -19.10
C LEU A 83 -3.26 -24.46 -20.06
N ASN A 84 -3.58 -24.81 -21.31
CA ASN A 84 -2.57 -25.05 -22.33
C ASN A 84 -2.07 -23.75 -22.94
N ASP A 85 -2.94 -22.77 -23.19
CA ASP A 85 -2.52 -21.50 -23.79
C ASP A 85 -1.71 -20.62 -22.80
N ARG A 86 -2.00 -20.65 -21.49
CA ARG A 86 -1.11 -20.01 -20.48
C ARG A 86 0.30 -20.61 -20.52
N LYS A 87 0.41 -21.94 -20.49
CA LYS A 87 1.68 -22.68 -20.60
C LYS A 87 2.38 -22.54 -21.96
N LYS A 88 1.67 -22.07 -22.99
CA LYS A 88 2.19 -21.80 -24.33
C LYS A 88 2.72 -20.37 -24.42
N LEU A 89 2.09 -19.40 -23.75
CA LEU A 89 2.62 -18.06 -23.54
C LEU A 89 3.89 -18.09 -22.65
N GLU A 90 3.82 -18.76 -21.49
CA GLU A 90 4.96 -19.01 -20.58
C GLU A 90 6.18 -19.68 -21.25
N ARG A 91 5.98 -20.34 -22.41
CA ARG A 91 7.04 -20.98 -23.21
C ARG A 91 7.44 -20.20 -24.46
N LYS A 92 6.61 -19.25 -24.92
CA LYS A 92 6.85 -18.41 -26.10
C LYS A 92 7.78 -17.25 -25.79
N TYR A 93 7.77 -16.78 -24.55
CA TYR A 93 8.64 -15.70 -24.09
C TYR A 93 9.78 -16.25 -23.22
N SER A 94 11.01 -15.95 -23.61
CA SER A 94 12.22 -16.35 -22.89
C SER A 94 12.16 -15.88 -21.44
N ARG A 95 12.52 -16.74 -20.49
CA ARG A 95 12.73 -16.30 -19.10
C ARG A 95 13.75 -15.17 -19.08
N ILE A 96 13.32 -14.01 -18.60
CA ILE A 96 14.22 -12.95 -18.14
C ILE A 96 15.10 -13.57 -17.03
N ALA A 97 16.39 -13.24 -17.00
CA ALA A 97 17.34 -13.98 -16.16
C ALA A 97 17.41 -13.39 -14.76
N ASP A 98 16.91 -14.11 -13.74
CA ASP A 98 16.64 -13.58 -12.38
C ASP A 98 17.86 -13.15 -11.53
N ASN A 99 19.00 -12.82 -12.14
CA ASN A 99 20.29 -12.61 -11.48
C ASN A 99 20.99 -11.32 -11.96
N TYR A 100 20.33 -10.19 -11.77
CA TYR A 100 20.86 -8.84 -12.06
C TYR A 100 21.57 -8.20 -10.85
N ASN A 101 22.52 -7.31 -11.13
CA ASN A 101 23.40 -6.66 -10.15
C ASN A 101 23.18 -5.14 -10.04
N SER A 102 22.64 -4.52 -11.10
CA SER A 102 22.25 -3.11 -11.16
C SER A 102 20.89 -2.95 -11.84
N ILE A 103 20.36 -1.74 -11.77
CA ILE A 103 19.15 -1.32 -12.49
C ILE A 103 19.39 -1.36 -14.01
N ASP A 104 20.57 -0.93 -14.46
CA ASP A 104 20.92 -0.83 -15.88
C ASP A 104 20.84 -2.20 -16.59
N GLU A 105 21.30 -3.28 -15.93
CA GLU A 105 21.19 -4.64 -16.46
C GLU A 105 19.71 -5.09 -16.65
N VAL A 106 18.80 -4.62 -15.78
CA VAL A 106 17.35 -4.86 -15.88
C VAL A 106 16.75 -4.06 -17.03
N THR A 107 17.07 -2.76 -17.13
CA THR A 107 16.64 -1.88 -18.23
C THR A 107 17.08 -2.43 -19.59
N GLU A 108 18.36 -2.83 -19.73
CA GLU A 108 18.85 -3.50 -20.95
C GLU A 108 18.12 -4.82 -21.25
N ALA A 109 17.71 -5.58 -20.23
CA ALA A 109 16.98 -6.83 -20.43
C ALA A 109 15.54 -6.61 -20.92
N LEU A 110 14.84 -5.60 -20.40
CA LEU A 110 13.47 -5.24 -20.78
C LEU A 110 13.39 -4.64 -22.19
N ALA A 111 14.33 -3.77 -22.55
CA ALA A 111 14.47 -3.26 -23.92
C ALA A 111 14.68 -4.42 -24.92
N ARG A 112 15.60 -5.36 -24.61
CA ARG A 112 15.81 -6.59 -25.41
C ARG A 112 14.62 -7.55 -25.40
N ALA A 113 13.75 -7.48 -24.40
CA ALA A 113 12.51 -8.22 -24.37
C ALA A 113 11.43 -7.61 -25.28
N GLY A 114 11.64 -6.41 -25.84
CA GLY A 114 10.69 -5.74 -26.75
C GLY A 114 9.68 -4.83 -26.04
N LEU A 115 10.08 -4.22 -24.93
CA LEU A 115 9.43 -3.00 -24.43
C LEU A 115 10.09 -1.82 -25.14
N GLU A 116 9.45 -1.32 -26.20
CA GLU A 116 9.99 -0.24 -27.05
C GLU A 116 9.68 1.15 -26.47
N SER A 117 8.45 1.35 -25.99
CA SER A 117 8.02 2.52 -25.22
C SER A 117 6.77 2.23 -24.37
N SER A 118 6.46 3.14 -23.45
CA SER A 118 5.30 3.13 -22.57
C SER A 118 5.04 4.55 -22.02
N ASN A 119 3.89 4.76 -21.39
CA ASN A 119 3.61 5.94 -20.57
C ASN A 119 3.31 5.52 -19.12
N LEU A 120 3.76 6.28 -18.12
CA LEU A 120 3.67 5.90 -16.71
C LEU A 120 2.62 6.71 -15.95
N ILE A 121 1.75 6.03 -15.21
CA ILE A 121 0.75 6.64 -14.30
C ILE A 121 1.07 6.20 -12.87
N VAL A 122 1.01 7.11 -11.90
CA VAL A 122 1.30 6.81 -10.48
C VAL A 122 0.07 7.03 -9.61
N GLY A 123 -0.32 6.00 -8.87
CA GLY A 123 -1.37 6.03 -7.86
C GLY A 123 -0.81 5.85 -6.45
N ILE A 124 -1.02 6.82 -5.56
CA ILE A 124 -0.58 6.78 -4.17
C ILE A 124 -1.77 6.59 -3.24
N ASP A 125 -1.77 5.47 -2.51
CA ASP A 125 -2.71 5.20 -1.42
C ASP A 125 -2.41 6.14 -0.24
N PHE A 126 -3.41 6.94 0.16
CA PHE A 126 -3.42 7.82 1.32
C PHE A 126 -4.46 7.40 2.38
N THR A 127 -4.79 6.11 2.45
CA THR A 127 -5.68 5.59 3.49
C THR A 127 -5.01 5.55 4.86
N LYS A 128 -5.83 5.51 5.90
CA LYS A 128 -5.39 5.65 7.30
C LYS A 128 -4.63 4.44 7.83
N SER A 129 -4.71 3.28 7.18
CA SER A 129 -3.94 2.10 7.59
C SER A 129 -2.43 2.35 7.61
N ASN A 130 -1.96 3.27 6.76
CA ASN A 130 -0.61 3.82 6.76
C ASN A 130 -0.15 4.44 8.09
N GLU A 131 -1.03 4.71 9.07
CA GLU A 131 -0.65 5.09 10.44
C GLU A 131 -0.10 3.90 11.26
N TRP A 132 -0.50 2.65 10.95
CA TRP A 132 -0.18 1.46 11.74
C TRP A 132 0.52 0.33 10.97
N THR A 133 0.44 0.28 9.65
CA THR A 133 1.13 -0.73 8.80
C THR A 133 2.65 -0.52 8.69
N GLY A 134 3.21 0.49 9.35
CA GLY A 134 4.66 0.65 9.60
C GLY A 134 5.15 0.07 10.95
N LYS A 135 4.31 -0.68 11.67
CA LYS A 135 4.57 -1.18 13.04
C LYS A 135 5.84 -2.03 13.15
N HIS A 136 6.11 -2.89 12.18
CA HIS A 136 7.27 -3.78 12.16
C HIS A 136 8.34 -3.35 11.15
N SER A 137 7.94 -3.02 9.93
CA SER A 137 8.81 -2.61 8.81
C SER A 137 9.39 -1.20 8.93
N PHE A 138 8.68 -0.28 9.60
CA PHE A 138 9.04 1.14 9.65
C PHE A 138 9.02 1.72 11.08
N ASN A 139 9.50 0.94 12.05
CA ASN A 139 9.77 1.38 13.43
C ASN A 139 8.58 2.00 14.17
N ARG A 140 7.34 1.58 13.87
CA ARG A 140 6.09 2.13 14.42
C ARG A 140 5.83 3.59 14.05
N GLN A 141 6.42 4.05 12.96
CA GLN A 141 6.07 5.32 12.31
C GLN A 141 5.01 5.06 11.23
N SER A 142 4.29 6.10 10.83
CA SER A 142 3.43 6.04 9.64
C SER A 142 4.29 5.82 8.39
N LEU A 143 3.80 5.03 7.44
CA LEU A 143 4.46 4.82 6.13
C LEU A 143 4.60 6.12 5.32
N HIS A 144 3.80 7.15 5.63
CA HIS A 144 3.90 8.50 5.07
C HIS A 144 4.74 9.47 5.92
N HIS A 145 5.41 9.04 7.00
CA HIS A 145 6.16 9.98 7.86
C HIS A 145 7.26 10.69 7.07
N ILE A 146 7.15 12.02 6.94
CA ILE A 146 8.14 12.87 6.26
C ILE A 146 9.24 13.23 7.26
N GLY A 147 10.44 12.69 7.04
CA GLY A 147 11.60 12.91 7.90
C GLY A 147 12.90 13.18 7.11
N ASN A 148 14.03 12.94 7.79
CA ASN A 148 15.38 13.07 7.23
C ASN A 148 15.79 11.90 6.32
N GLY A 149 15.16 10.74 6.50
CA GLY A 149 15.30 9.58 5.62
C GLY A 149 14.03 9.41 4.78
N LEU A 150 14.16 8.67 3.66
CA LEU A 150 13.03 8.33 2.80
C LEU A 150 12.13 7.29 3.48
N ASN A 151 10.82 7.55 3.57
CA ASN A 151 9.84 6.54 3.95
C ASN A 151 9.58 5.52 2.83
N PRO A 152 8.87 4.39 3.08
CA PRO A 152 8.75 3.31 2.09
C PRO A 152 8.15 3.74 0.74
N TYR A 153 7.20 4.69 0.74
CA TYR A 153 6.67 5.28 -0.49
C TYR A 153 7.74 6.06 -1.25
N GLU A 154 8.52 6.92 -0.56
CA GLU A 154 9.59 7.69 -1.18
C GLU A 154 10.70 6.80 -1.75
N GLN A 155 11.03 5.70 -1.06
CA GLN A 155 11.99 4.71 -1.56
C GLN A 155 11.45 4.01 -2.82
N ALA A 156 10.18 3.61 -2.82
CA ALA A 156 9.53 3.03 -3.99
C ALA A 156 9.52 4.01 -5.17
N ILE A 157 9.00 5.23 -5.01
CA ILE A 157 8.98 6.30 -6.03
C ILE A 157 10.39 6.54 -6.60
N SER A 158 11.42 6.62 -5.74
CA SER A 158 12.80 6.85 -6.19
C SER A 158 13.36 5.70 -7.02
N ILE A 159 13.05 4.44 -6.69
CA ILE A 159 13.59 3.28 -7.43
C ILE A 159 12.77 3.04 -8.71
N ILE A 160 11.45 3.27 -8.68
CA ILE A 160 10.60 3.27 -9.88
C ILE A 160 11.14 4.31 -10.87
N GLY A 161 11.43 5.53 -10.43
CA GLY A 161 11.99 6.58 -11.31
C GLY A 161 13.30 6.17 -12.00
N LYS A 162 14.24 5.58 -11.26
CA LYS A 162 15.51 5.07 -11.83
C LYS A 162 15.33 3.95 -12.87
N THR A 163 14.22 3.21 -12.82
CA THR A 163 14.05 1.94 -13.56
C THR A 163 13.09 2.08 -14.74
N LEU A 164 11.97 2.78 -14.55
CA LEU A 164 10.89 2.90 -15.51
C LEU A 164 10.95 4.18 -16.36
N ALA A 165 11.52 5.28 -15.87
CA ALA A 165 11.61 6.53 -16.65
C ALA A 165 12.49 6.40 -17.93
N ALA A 166 13.26 5.32 -18.05
CA ALA A 166 13.98 4.96 -19.28
C ALA A 166 13.07 4.40 -20.40
N PHE A 167 11.79 4.13 -20.11
CA PHE A 167 10.78 3.60 -21.03
C PHE A 167 9.57 4.55 -21.20
N ASP A 168 9.60 5.72 -20.58
CA ASP A 168 8.53 6.72 -20.64
C ASP A 168 8.73 7.64 -21.86
N GLU A 169 7.70 7.88 -22.69
CA GLU A 169 7.89 8.59 -23.98
C GLU A 169 8.22 10.08 -23.84
N ASP A 170 7.64 10.77 -22.85
CA ASP A 170 7.71 12.24 -22.72
C ASP A 170 8.17 12.74 -21.33
N ASN A 171 8.41 11.84 -20.38
CA ASN A 171 8.74 12.13 -18.98
C ASN A 171 7.61 12.85 -18.21
N LEU A 172 6.36 12.75 -18.68
CA LEU A 172 5.18 13.34 -18.06
C LEU A 172 4.37 12.26 -17.33
N ILE A 173 4.42 12.27 -16.00
CA ILE A 173 3.86 11.23 -15.12
C ILE A 173 2.54 11.71 -14.46
N PRO A 174 1.34 11.27 -14.88
CA PRO A 174 0.10 11.61 -14.20
C PRO A 174 0.06 10.98 -12.80
N CYS A 175 -0.03 11.83 -11.78
CA CYS A 175 0.09 11.42 -10.37
C CYS A 175 -1.18 11.72 -9.59
N PHE A 176 -1.71 10.68 -8.92
CA PHE A 176 -2.98 10.73 -8.22
C PHE A 176 -2.86 10.20 -6.79
N GLY A 177 -3.60 10.80 -5.87
CA GLY A 177 -3.85 10.27 -4.53
C GLY A 177 -5.27 9.73 -4.37
N PHE A 178 -5.47 8.72 -3.53
CA PHE A 178 -6.79 8.17 -3.21
C PHE A 178 -6.88 7.72 -1.75
N GLY A 179 -8.10 7.55 -1.20
CA GLY A 179 -8.28 7.05 0.16
C GLY A 179 -8.15 8.09 1.29
N ASP A 180 -7.95 9.36 0.95
CA ASP A 180 -7.94 10.46 1.92
C ASP A 180 -9.37 10.93 2.24
N ALA A 181 -9.52 11.86 3.20
CA ALA A 181 -10.82 12.38 3.61
C ALA A 181 -11.54 13.24 2.55
N SER A 182 -10.93 13.50 1.39
CA SER A 182 -11.61 14.09 0.23
C SER A 182 -12.10 13.06 -0.78
N THR A 183 -11.44 11.90 -0.85
CA THR A 183 -11.63 10.87 -1.90
C THR A 183 -12.32 9.59 -1.42
N HIS A 184 -12.07 9.17 -0.18
CA HIS A 184 -12.51 7.89 0.38
C HIS A 184 -12.23 6.72 -0.60
N ASP A 185 -13.16 5.76 -0.73
CA ASP A 185 -13.11 4.67 -1.71
C ASP A 185 -13.85 4.97 -3.02
N GLN A 186 -14.21 6.23 -3.25
CA GLN A 186 -15.02 6.65 -4.41
C GLN A 186 -14.22 7.42 -5.47
N ASP A 187 -13.20 8.19 -5.10
CA ASP A 187 -12.52 9.13 -6.01
C ASP A 187 -10.99 9.11 -5.93
N VAL A 188 -10.36 9.89 -6.80
CA VAL A 188 -8.93 10.22 -6.79
C VAL A 188 -8.74 11.74 -6.85
N PHE A 189 -7.64 12.26 -6.31
CA PHE A 189 -7.24 13.65 -6.47
C PHE A 189 -5.94 13.78 -7.27
N SER A 190 -5.83 14.78 -8.14
CA SER A 190 -4.61 15.10 -8.87
C SER A 190 -3.55 15.72 -7.96
N PHE A 191 -2.28 15.36 -8.16
CA PHE A 191 -1.15 15.94 -7.42
C PHE A 191 -1.04 17.47 -7.59
N TYR A 192 -1.48 18.02 -8.72
CA TYR A 192 -1.64 19.46 -8.93
C TYR A 192 -3.11 19.84 -9.20
N PRO A 193 -3.59 20.99 -8.70
CA PRO A 193 -5.00 21.38 -8.73
C PRO A 193 -5.47 21.93 -10.09
N ASP A 194 -4.55 22.14 -11.03
CA ASP A 194 -4.75 22.59 -12.41
C ASP A 194 -4.58 21.43 -13.42
N GLU A 195 -4.74 20.19 -12.95
CA GLU A 195 -4.53 18.94 -13.72
C GLU A 195 -3.12 18.80 -14.32
N ARG A 196 -2.15 19.62 -13.87
CA ARG A 196 -0.77 19.57 -14.36
C ARG A 196 -0.11 18.23 -14.03
N ILE A 197 0.50 17.65 -15.06
CA ILE A 197 1.27 16.41 -14.98
C ILE A 197 2.66 16.68 -14.38
N CYS A 198 3.22 15.72 -13.64
CA CYS A 198 4.58 15.81 -13.07
C CYS A 198 5.65 15.58 -14.14
N ASN A 199 6.66 16.44 -14.21
CA ASN A 199 7.83 16.25 -15.07
C ASN A 199 8.90 15.41 -14.35
N GLY A 200 8.91 14.11 -14.62
CA GLY A 200 9.84 13.14 -14.04
C GLY A 200 9.56 12.77 -12.58
N PHE A 201 10.16 11.67 -12.14
CA PHE A 201 9.98 11.14 -10.78
C PHE A 201 10.58 12.04 -9.68
N GLU A 202 11.48 12.95 -10.04
CA GLU A 202 11.95 14.05 -9.19
C GLU A 202 10.81 15.00 -8.80
N GLU A 203 9.92 15.33 -9.74
CA GLU A 203 8.73 16.14 -9.44
C GLU A 203 7.68 15.31 -8.69
N VAL A 204 7.49 14.03 -9.02
CA VAL A 204 6.61 13.12 -8.25
C VAL A 204 7.03 13.05 -6.78
N LEU A 205 8.32 12.84 -6.51
CA LEU A 205 8.86 12.68 -5.16
C LEU A 205 8.82 14.00 -4.37
N SER A 206 9.21 15.12 -4.99
CA SER A 206 9.15 16.43 -4.33
C SER A 206 7.70 16.83 -4.05
N ARG A 207 6.79 16.64 -5.00
CA ARG A 207 5.36 16.95 -4.82
C ARG A 207 4.69 16.04 -3.78
N TYR A 208 5.03 14.76 -3.73
CA TYR A 208 4.62 13.85 -2.65
C TYR A 208 5.01 14.43 -1.27
N ARG A 209 6.26 14.86 -1.09
CA ARG A 209 6.72 15.48 0.17
C ARG A 209 6.01 16.80 0.50
N GLU A 210 5.56 17.57 -0.49
CA GLU A 210 4.76 18.79 -0.27
C GLU A 210 3.33 18.50 0.18
N ILE A 211 2.65 17.53 -0.44
CA ILE A 211 1.22 17.28 -0.17
C ILE A 211 1.02 16.49 1.12
N VAL A 212 1.86 15.48 1.41
CA VAL A 212 1.68 14.54 2.54
C VAL A 212 1.37 15.22 3.88
N PRO A 213 2.09 16.27 4.33
CA PRO A 213 1.80 16.93 5.62
C PRO A 213 0.43 17.62 5.70
N HIS A 214 -0.24 17.79 4.56
CA HIS A 214 -1.54 18.46 4.44
C HIS A 214 -2.69 17.46 4.26
N ILE A 215 -2.43 16.25 3.72
CA ILE A 215 -3.45 15.21 3.48
C ILE A 215 -4.03 14.70 4.81
N ARG A 216 -5.34 14.42 4.84
CA ARG A 216 -6.00 13.76 5.97
C ARG A 216 -6.31 12.31 5.61
N LEU A 217 -5.49 11.39 6.09
CA LEU A 217 -5.64 9.96 5.80
C LEU A 217 -7.00 9.42 6.28
N ALA A 218 -7.71 8.64 5.44
CA ALA A 218 -9.05 8.15 5.74
C ALA A 218 -9.29 6.72 5.20
N GLY A 219 -10.33 6.54 4.38
CA GLY A 219 -10.75 5.26 3.82
C GLY A 219 -12.26 5.28 3.50
N PRO A 220 -12.87 4.16 3.08
CA PRO A 220 -12.27 2.84 2.88
C PRO A 220 -11.19 2.78 1.80
N THR A 221 -10.52 1.63 1.69
CA THR A 221 -9.44 1.36 0.72
C THR A 221 -9.99 0.56 -0.45
N SER A 222 -9.91 1.11 -1.66
CA SER A 222 -10.30 0.48 -2.94
C SER A 222 -9.39 1.02 -4.05
N PHE A 223 -8.92 0.16 -4.96
CA PHE A 223 -8.09 0.62 -6.10
C PHE A 223 -8.92 0.94 -7.34
N ALA A 224 -10.21 0.64 -7.35
CA ALA A 224 -11.09 0.93 -8.49
C ALA A 224 -11.02 2.39 -8.98
N PRO A 225 -11.04 3.44 -8.12
CA PRO A 225 -10.99 4.82 -8.60
C PRO A 225 -9.72 5.17 -9.38
N VAL A 226 -8.57 4.62 -9.00
CA VAL A 226 -7.29 4.91 -9.69
C VAL A 226 -7.07 4.05 -10.93
N ILE A 227 -7.62 2.84 -10.95
CA ILE A 227 -7.65 1.99 -12.16
C ILE A 227 -8.62 2.57 -13.21
N GLU A 228 -9.78 3.08 -12.78
CA GLU A 228 -10.73 3.82 -13.62
C GLU A 228 -10.12 5.12 -14.18
N MET A 229 -9.30 5.83 -13.40
CA MET A 229 -8.54 7.00 -13.87
C MET A 229 -7.53 6.59 -14.94
N ALA A 230 -6.77 5.51 -14.74
CA ALA A 230 -5.83 5.01 -15.74
C ALA A 230 -6.52 4.57 -17.05
N MET A 231 -7.68 3.89 -16.97
CA MET A 231 -8.50 3.59 -18.16
C MET A 231 -8.96 4.86 -18.89
N THR A 232 -9.32 5.92 -18.13
CA THR A 232 -9.70 7.22 -18.70
C THR A 232 -8.53 7.85 -19.47
N ILE A 233 -7.32 7.85 -18.90
CA ILE A 233 -6.11 8.39 -19.53
C ILE A 233 -5.72 7.61 -20.78
N VAL A 234 -5.78 6.27 -20.72
CA VAL A 234 -5.53 5.40 -21.88
C VAL A 234 -6.49 5.70 -23.03
N GLU A 235 -7.79 5.88 -22.77
CA GLU A 235 -8.75 6.26 -23.80
C GLU A 235 -8.46 7.68 -24.37
N GLN A 236 -8.12 8.65 -23.51
CA GLN A 236 -7.79 10.02 -23.93
C GLN A 236 -6.54 10.07 -24.84
N SER A 237 -5.50 9.30 -24.51
CA SER A 237 -4.31 9.10 -25.36
C SER A 237 -4.63 8.48 -26.73
N GLY A 238 -5.81 7.85 -26.86
CA GLY A 238 -6.20 7.09 -28.04
C GLY A 238 -5.69 5.65 -28.07
N GLY A 239 -5.50 5.03 -26.90
CA GLY A 239 -5.04 3.66 -26.79
C GLY A 239 -3.52 3.50 -26.89
N GLN A 240 -2.73 4.50 -26.45
CA GLN A 240 -1.30 4.29 -26.19
C GLN A 240 -1.13 3.33 -24.99
N TYR A 241 -0.02 2.59 -24.96
CA TYR A 241 0.25 1.63 -23.89
C TYR A 241 0.72 2.32 -22.61
N HIS A 242 0.02 2.07 -21.50
CA HIS A 242 0.33 2.65 -20.20
C HIS A 242 0.65 1.59 -19.15
N VAL A 243 1.49 1.96 -18.19
CA VAL A 243 1.73 1.20 -16.95
C VAL A 243 1.28 2.04 -15.75
N LEU A 244 0.23 1.59 -15.07
CA LEU A 244 -0.21 2.16 -13.79
C LEU A 244 0.59 1.53 -12.66
N VAL A 245 1.36 2.33 -11.92
CA VAL A 245 2.07 1.92 -10.71
C VAL A 245 1.30 2.42 -9.49
N ILE A 246 0.65 1.51 -8.77
CA ILE A 246 -0.03 1.78 -7.50
C ILE A 246 0.95 1.49 -6.36
N ILE A 247 1.12 2.42 -5.43
CA ILE A 247 1.92 2.23 -4.20
C ILE A 247 0.96 2.25 -3.01
N ALA A 248 0.88 1.15 -2.25
CA ALA A 248 -0.13 0.94 -1.21
C ALA A 248 0.32 -0.01 -0.09
N ASP A 249 -0.38 0.01 1.04
CA ASP A 249 -0.10 -0.85 2.21
C ASP A 249 -0.89 -2.19 2.24
N GLY A 250 -1.63 -2.46 1.16
CA GLY A 250 -2.37 -3.69 0.94
C GLY A 250 -3.71 -3.81 1.67
N GLN A 251 -4.10 -2.82 2.49
CA GLN A 251 -5.30 -2.94 3.34
C GLN A 251 -6.62 -2.62 2.62
N VAL A 252 -6.83 -3.20 1.42
CA VAL A 252 -8.14 -3.17 0.72
C VAL A 252 -9.23 -3.61 1.68
N THR A 253 -10.24 -2.77 1.88
CA THR A 253 -11.08 -2.86 3.08
C THR A 253 -11.99 -4.08 3.04
N ARG A 254 -11.83 -4.98 4.03
CA ARG A 254 -12.76 -6.09 4.29
C ARG A 254 -13.83 -5.66 5.30
N SER A 255 -15.09 -6.02 5.04
CA SER A 255 -16.14 -5.87 6.06
C SER A 255 -16.02 -6.97 7.12
N VAL A 256 -16.39 -6.66 8.36
CA VAL A 256 -16.53 -7.65 9.43
C VAL A 256 -17.69 -8.62 9.18
N ASP A 257 -18.65 -8.23 8.36
CA ASP A 257 -19.81 -9.05 7.97
C ASP A 257 -19.53 -9.94 6.74
N THR A 258 -18.31 -9.92 6.19
CA THR A 258 -17.95 -10.74 5.02
C THR A 258 -17.75 -12.19 5.44
N GLU A 259 -18.64 -13.09 4.98
CA GLU A 259 -18.49 -14.54 5.21
C GLU A 259 -17.17 -15.05 4.61
N HIS A 260 -16.59 -16.10 5.23
CA HIS A 260 -15.31 -16.65 4.81
C HIS A 260 -15.33 -17.07 3.33
N GLY A 261 -14.49 -16.44 2.51
CA GLY A 261 -14.39 -16.69 1.07
C GLY A 261 -15.24 -15.79 0.17
N ARG A 262 -15.97 -14.81 0.72
CA ARG A 262 -16.63 -13.75 -0.05
C ARG A 262 -15.77 -12.47 -0.06
N LEU A 263 -15.92 -11.67 -1.11
CA LEU A 263 -15.28 -10.35 -1.24
C LEU A 263 -16.17 -9.26 -0.64
N SER A 264 -15.54 -8.22 -0.10
CA SER A 264 -16.19 -6.97 0.29
C SER A 264 -16.62 -6.13 -0.93
N PRO A 265 -17.42 -5.05 -0.76
CA PRO A 265 -17.72 -4.12 -1.85
C PRO A 265 -16.47 -3.48 -2.46
N GLN A 266 -15.44 -3.18 -1.67
CA GLN A 266 -14.18 -2.58 -2.12
C GLN A 266 -13.28 -3.59 -2.84
N GLU A 267 -13.20 -4.82 -2.32
CA GLU A 267 -12.51 -5.93 -2.98
C GLU A 267 -13.16 -6.26 -4.32
N GLN A 268 -14.50 -6.39 -4.36
CA GLN A 268 -15.24 -6.69 -5.58
C GLN A 268 -15.06 -5.59 -6.63
N ARG A 269 -15.25 -4.31 -6.27
CA ARG A 269 -14.99 -3.19 -7.20
C ARG A 269 -13.55 -3.19 -7.72
N THR A 270 -12.57 -3.51 -6.86
CA THR A 270 -11.17 -3.60 -7.27
C THR A 270 -10.94 -4.72 -8.29
N VAL A 271 -11.51 -5.91 -8.07
CA VAL A 271 -11.46 -7.01 -9.04
C VAL A 271 -12.17 -6.65 -10.34
N ASP A 272 -13.39 -6.08 -10.27
CA ASP A 272 -14.17 -5.66 -11.44
C ASP A 272 -13.39 -4.63 -12.29
N ALA A 273 -12.71 -3.67 -11.64
CA ALA A 273 -11.88 -2.67 -12.30
C ALA A 273 -10.61 -3.28 -12.92
N ILE A 274 -9.97 -4.29 -12.32
CA ILE A 274 -8.82 -4.99 -12.93
C ILE A 274 -9.27 -5.81 -14.16
N VAL A 275 -10.43 -6.48 -14.07
CA VAL A 275 -11.03 -7.20 -15.20
C VAL A 275 -11.34 -6.24 -16.34
N GLU A 276 -11.99 -5.10 -16.08
CA GLU A 276 -12.25 -4.12 -17.14
C GLU A 276 -10.97 -3.43 -17.63
N ALA A 277 -9.94 -3.21 -16.79
CA ALA A 277 -8.65 -2.71 -17.25
C ALA A 277 -7.97 -3.66 -18.25
N SER A 278 -8.23 -4.97 -18.20
CA SER A 278 -7.74 -5.93 -19.21
C SER A 278 -8.39 -5.77 -20.59
N ASN A 279 -9.42 -4.93 -20.71
CA ASN A 279 -9.95 -4.48 -21.99
C ASN A 279 -9.13 -3.33 -22.62
N PHE A 280 -8.11 -2.79 -21.95
CA PHE A 280 -7.30 -1.66 -22.42
C PHE A 280 -5.83 -2.07 -22.63
N PRO A 281 -5.03 -1.32 -23.41
CA PRO A 281 -3.58 -1.46 -23.43
C PRO A 281 -2.97 -0.87 -22.14
N LEU A 282 -3.35 -1.45 -21.00
CA LEU A 282 -3.04 -0.99 -19.65
C LEU A 282 -2.53 -2.16 -18.80
N SER A 283 -1.35 -1.99 -18.24
CA SER A 283 -0.73 -2.91 -17.29
C SER A 283 -0.67 -2.27 -15.90
N ILE A 284 -0.88 -3.05 -14.85
CA ILE A 284 -0.97 -2.56 -13.47
C ILE A 284 0.13 -3.21 -12.63
N ILE A 285 0.95 -2.41 -11.96
CA ILE A 285 1.94 -2.85 -10.97
C ILE A 285 1.48 -2.36 -9.59
N LEU A 286 1.23 -3.27 -8.65
CA LEU A 286 0.97 -2.94 -7.26
C LEU A 286 2.22 -3.13 -6.40
N VAL A 287 2.81 -2.03 -5.95
CA VAL A 287 3.99 -1.98 -5.10
C VAL A 287 3.56 -1.94 -3.63
N GLY A 288 3.63 -3.10 -2.98
CA GLY A 288 3.24 -3.30 -1.58
C GLY A 288 4.30 -2.83 -0.59
N VAL A 289 4.01 -1.74 0.11
CA VAL A 289 4.86 -1.14 1.16
C VAL A 289 4.28 -1.41 2.57
N GLY A 290 5.14 -1.44 3.59
CA GLY A 290 4.71 -1.75 4.96
C GLY A 290 4.51 -3.24 5.27
N ASP A 291 3.80 -3.52 6.36
CA ASP A 291 3.70 -4.84 7.00
C ASP A 291 2.75 -5.83 6.30
N GLY A 292 1.86 -5.36 5.42
CA GLY A 292 0.75 -6.17 4.89
C GLY A 292 -0.36 -6.40 5.93
N PRO A 293 -1.14 -7.51 5.85
CA PRO A 293 -0.90 -8.72 5.04
C PRO A 293 -1.10 -8.56 3.53
N TRP A 294 -0.53 -9.50 2.76
CA TRP A 294 -0.43 -9.44 1.29
C TRP A 294 -1.19 -10.55 0.55
N ASP A 295 -1.88 -11.44 1.26
CA ASP A 295 -2.44 -12.68 0.70
C ASP A 295 -3.53 -12.42 -0.36
N MET A 296 -4.32 -11.36 -0.18
CA MET A 296 -5.30 -10.91 -1.17
C MET A 296 -4.61 -10.38 -2.45
N MET A 297 -3.49 -9.67 -2.32
CA MET A 297 -2.78 -9.10 -3.47
C MET A 297 -2.14 -10.19 -4.32
N LYS A 298 -1.60 -11.24 -3.67
CA LYS A 298 -1.16 -12.48 -4.32
C LYS A 298 -2.30 -13.25 -4.98
N GLN A 299 -3.51 -13.21 -4.41
CA GLN A 299 -4.70 -13.80 -5.04
C GLN A 299 -5.11 -13.02 -6.30
N PHE A 300 -4.94 -11.69 -6.33
CA PHE A 300 -5.18 -10.85 -7.51
C PHE A 300 -4.13 -11.06 -8.61
N ASP A 301 -2.88 -11.29 -8.22
CA ASP A 301 -1.74 -11.73 -9.06
C ASP A 301 -2.13 -13.02 -9.84
N ASP A 302 -2.30 -14.15 -9.13
CA ASP A 302 -2.46 -15.48 -9.76
C ASP A 302 -3.87 -15.79 -10.30
N ASN A 303 -4.94 -15.23 -9.71
CA ASN A 303 -6.28 -15.84 -9.75
C ASN A 303 -7.46 -14.85 -9.96
N ILE A 304 -7.32 -13.83 -10.82
CA ILE A 304 -8.49 -13.07 -11.31
C ILE A 304 -9.11 -13.82 -12.52
N PRO A 305 -10.31 -14.40 -12.40
CA PRO A 305 -11.01 -14.97 -13.55
C PRO A 305 -11.56 -13.87 -14.46
N ALA A 306 -11.81 -14.22 -15.73
CA ALA A 306 -12.42 -13.37 -16.77
C ALA A 306 -11.61 -12.16 -17.28
N ARG A 307 -10.39 -11.88 -16.78
CA ARG A 307 -9.47 -10.94 -17.46
C ARG A 307 -9.07 -11.46 -18.85
N ALA A 308 -8.98 -10.57 -19.84
CA ALA A 308 -8.74 -10.91 -21.25
C ALA A 308 -7.28 -11.31 -21.53
N PHE A 309 -6.34 -10.68 -20.82
CA PHE A 309 -4.95 -11.08 -20.67
C PHE A 309 -4.50 -10.86 -19.22
N ASP A 310 -3.28 -11.28 -18.89
CA ASP A 310 -2.71 -10.97 -17.58
C ASP A 310 -2.22 -9.52 -17.54
N ASN A 311 -2.76 -8.71 -16.64
CA ASN A 311 -2.58 -7.25 -16.63
C ASN A 311 -2.28 -6.69 -15.24
N PHE A 312 -1.96 -7.53 -14.25
CA PHE A 312 -1.78 -7.12 -12.86
C PHE A 312 -0.63 -7.89 -12.21
N GLN A 313 0.42 -7.18 -11.80
CA GLN A 313 1.57 -7.71 -11.07
C GLN A 313 1.62 -7.12 -9.65
N PHE A 314 1.66 -7.97 -8.62
CA PHE A 314 1.95 -7.60 -7.25
C PHE A 314 3.44 -7.72 -6.91
N VAL A 315 3.98 -6.73 -6.18
CA VAL A 315 5.38 -6.69 -5.76
C VAL A 315 5.49 -6.35 -4.27
N ASN A 316 5.97 -7.29 -3.46
CA ASN A 316 6.22 -7.05 -2.03
C ASN A 316 7.53 -6.26 -1.82
N PHE A 317 7.46 -4.93 -1.91
CA PHE A 317 8.59 -4.03 -1.76
C PHE A 317 9.29 -4.20 -0.40
N THR A 318 8.51 -4.29 0.68
CA THR A 318 9.03 -4.47 2.05
C THR A 318 9.86 -5.75 2.15
N GLU A 319 9.38 -6.87 1.63
CA GLU A 319 10.11 -8.14 1.66
C GLU A 319 11.42 -8.05 0.86
N ILE A 320 11.41 -7.45 -0.34
CA ILE A 320 12.63 -7.27 -1.13
C ILE A 320 13.64 -6.37 -0.41
N MET A 321 13.19 -5.25 0.16
CA MET A 321 14.05 -4.31 0.87
C MET A 321 14.53 -4.84 2.22
N SER A 322 13.84 -5.79 2.84
CA SER A 322 14.29 -6.45 4.08
C SER A 322 15.51 -7.38 3.91
N LYS A 323 15.77 -7.86 2.68
CA LYS A 323 16.81 -8.89 2.41
C LYS A 323 18.21 -8.40 2.82
N ASN A 324 19.02 -9.30 3.39
CA ASN A 324 20.39 -8.99 3.81
C ASN A 324 21.38 -9.07 2.63
N ILE A 325 21.23 -8.15 1.67
CA ILE A 325 22.03 -8.02 0.44
C ILE A 325 22.36 -6.53 0.17
N PRO A 326 23.36 -6.21 -0.68
CA PRO A 326 23.70 -4.81 -1.02
C PRO A 326 22.53 -4.04 -1.65
N SER A 327 22.44 -2.72 -1.39
CA SER A 327 21.32 -1.87 -1.85
C SER A 327 21.05 -2.00 -3.36
N SER A 328 22.09 -1.92 -4.20
CA SER A 328 21.93 -2.04 -5.66
C SER A 328 21.28 -3.35 -6.10
N ARG A 329 21.48 -4.45 -5.37
CA ARG A 329 20.82 -5.75 -5.62
C ARG A 329 19.39 -5.81 -5.06
N LYS A 330 19.04 -5.03 -4.03
CA LYS A 330 17.64 -4.85 -3.61
C LYS A 330 16.88 -4.04 -4.66
N GLU A 331 17.49 -2.95 -5.12
CA GLU A 331 16.97 -2.05 -6.13
C GLU A 331 16.78 -2.80 -7.47
N ALA A 332 17.79 -3.54 -7.93
CA ALA A 332 17.68 -4.40 -9.13
C ALA A 332 16.67 -5.54 -8.98
N ALA A 333 16.58 -6.18 -7.80
CA ALA A 333 15.58 -7.23 -7.57
C ALA A 333 14.15 -6.67 -7.55
N PHE A 334 13.92 -5.49 -6.98
CA PHE A 334 12.63 -4.81 -7.03
C PHE A 334 12.29 -4.37 -8.47
N ALA A 335 13.24 -3.79 -9.20
CA ALA A 335 13.09 -3.44 -10.60
C ALA A 335 12.66 -4.65 -11.44
N LEU A 336 13.34 -5.78 -11.30
CA LEU A 336 12.97 -7.02 -11.98
C LEU A 336 11.58 -7.50 -11.57
N SER A 337 11.26 -7.55 -10.27
CA SER A 337 9.96 -8.02 -9.79
C SER A 337 8.79 -7.15 -10.26
N ALA A 338 8.99 -5.85 -10.43
CA ALA A 338 7.97 -4.96 -10.98
C ALA A 338 7.79 -5.09 -12.50
N LEU A 339 8.81 -5.54 -13.22
CA LEU A 339 8.89 -5.40 -14.68
C LEU A 339 8.96 -6.73 -15.44
N MET A 340 9.08 -7.87 -14.76
CA MET A 340 9.25 -9.17 -15.41
C MET A 340 8.08 -9.57 -16.32
N GLU A 341 6.84 -9.18 -15.98
CA GLU A 341 5.68 -9.45 -16.84
C GLU A 341 5.47 -8.42 -17.95
N ILE A 342 5.85 -7.15 -17.75
CA ILE A 342 5.54 -6.01 -18.64
C ILE A 342 5.82 -6.30 -20.14
N PRO A 343 6.95 -6.91 -20.56
CA PRO A 343 7.22 -7.24 -21.97
C PRO A 343 6.35 -8.38 -22.54
N SER A 344 5.60 -9.11 -21.70
CA SER A 344 4.61 -10.10 -22.11
C SER A 344 3.20 -9.51 -22.11
N GLN A 345 2.87 -8.65 -21.14
CA GLN A 345 1.61 -7.92 -21.04
C GLN A 345 1.46 -6.94 -22.24
N TYR A 346 2.53 -6.21 -22.59
CA TYR A 346 2.61 -5.39 -23.81
C TYR A 346 2.31 -6.18 -25.08
N LYS A 347 2.89 -7.38 -25.23
CA LYS A 347 2.65 -8.25 -26.39
C LYS A 347 1.25 -8.84 -26.41
N ALA A 348 0.67 -9.14 -25.26
CA ALA A 348 -0.73 -9.56 -25.18
C ALA A 348 -1.67 -8.43 -25.63
N ALA A 349 -1.41 -7.19 -25.23
CA ALA A 349 -2.16 -6.02 -25.71
C ALA A 349 -2.03 -5.80 -27.24
N ILE A 350 -0.88 -6.12 -27.84
CA ILE A 350 -0.70 -6.15 -29.31
C ILE A 350 -1.47 -7.31 -29.94
N GLU A 351 -1.31 -8.54 -29.44
CA GLU A 351 -1.96 -9.75 -29.98
C GLU A 351 -3.49 -9.72 -29.84
N LEU A 352 -4.02 -8.97 -28.86
CA LEU A 352 -5.45 -8.67 -28.68
C LEU A 352 -5.93 -7.42 -29.45
N ASN A 353 -5.06 -6.72 -30.18
CA ASN A 353 -5.36 -5.50 -30.94
C ASN A 353 -5.92 -4.35 -30.08
N LEU A 354 -5.40 -4.17 -28.86
CA LEU A 354 -5.82 -3.12 -27.93
C LEU A 354 -5.10 -1.78 -28.16
N LEU A 355 -3.83 -1.82 -28.62
CA LEU A 355 -3.06 -0.60 -28.93
C LEU A 355 -3.70 0.17 -30.09
N GLY A 356 -3.78 1.51 -29.95
CA GLY A 356 -4.42 2.40 -30.91
C GLY A 356 -5.94 2.23 -31.02
N SER A 357 -6.55 1.35 -30.23
CA SER A 357 -8.00 1.16 -30.19
C SER A 357 -8.63 2.12 -29.17
N ARG A 358 -9.82 2.64 -29.52
CA ARG A 358 -10.64 3.51 -28.66
C ARG A 358 -11.93 2.78 -28.29
N LYS A 359 -12.25 2.71 -27.00
CA LYS A 359 -13.43 2.02 -26.46
C LYS A 359 -14.45 3.04 -25.98
N ALA A 360 -15.51 3.20 -26.77
CA ALA A 360 -16.61 4.14 -26.53
C ALA A 360 -17.38 3.96 -25.19
N ASN A 361 -17.10 2.90 -24.43
CA ASN A 361 -17.67 2.63 -23.11
C ASN A 361 -16.68 2.89 -21.95
N ALA A 362 -15.47 3.38 -22.23
CA ALA A 362 -14.48 3.66 -21.19
C ALA A 362 -15.00 4.64 -20.13
N PRO A 363 -14.74 4.43 -18.83
CA PRO A 363 -15.05 5.40 -17.80
C PRO A 363 -14.51 6.79 -18.16
N GLN A 364 -15.31 7.83 -17.88
CA GLN A 364 -14.92 9.22 -18.04
C GLN A 364 -14.71 9.82 -16.64
N ARG A 365 -13.68 9.34 -15.95
CA ARG A 365 -13.40 9.77 -14.58
C ARG A 365 -12.69 11.11 -14.58
N ILE A 366 -13.11 12.01 -13.70
CA ILE A 366 -12.48 13.31 -13.46
C ILE A 366 -11.81 13.24 -12.09
N ALA A 367 -10.59 13.76 -11.97
CA ALA A 367 -9.89 13.83 -10.70
C ALA A 367 -10.35 15.04 -9.88
N LEU A 368 -10.37 14.90 -8.55
CA LEU A 368 -10.55 16.03 -7.66
C LEU A 368 -9.27 16.90 -7.64
N PRO A 369 -9.36 18.22 -7.42
CA PRO A 369 -8.17 19.04 -7.17
C PRO A 369 -7.49 18.62 -5.85
N THR A 370 -6.18 18.82 -5.74
CA THR A 370 -5.40 18.48 -4.53
C THR A 370 -6.03 19.10 -3.27
N PRO A 371 -6.36 18.32 -2.23
CA PRO A 371 -7.18 18.81 -1.12
C PRO A 371 -6.40 19.74 -0.18
N VAL A 372 -7.02 20.88 0.17
CA VAL A 372 -6.40 21.95 0.98
C VAL A 372 -7.07 22.06 2.35
N TYR A 373 -6.52 21.38 3.36
CA TYR A 373 -7.06 21.32 4.71
C TYR A 373 -6.59 22.47 5.62
N GLY A 374 -6.93 23.71 5.24
CA GLY A 374 -6.53 24.91 5.98
C GLY A 374 -7.08 24.99 7.42
N SER A 375 -6.24 25.43 8.36
CA SER A 375 -6.70 25.88 9.68
C SER A 375 -7.37 27.24 9.56
N ALA A 376 -8.53 27.42 10.21
CA ALA A 376 -9.38 28.59 10.02
C ALA A 376 -8.88 29.82 10.82
N THR A 377 -8.01 30.63 10.21
CA THR A 377 -7.65 31.97 10.71
C THR A 377 -7.62 33.01 9.59
N SER A 378 -8.27 34.16 9.84
CA SER A 378 -8.25 35.38 8.99
C SER A 378 -8.75 35.21 7.55
N GLY A 379 -10.05 35.40 7.35
CA GLY A 379 -10.67 35.27 6.03
C GLY A 379 -10.37 36.41 5.05
N THR A 380 -10.19 36.06 3.78
CA THR A 380 -10.56 36.93 2.64
C THR A 380 -11.44 36.11 1.70
N SER A 381 -12.70 36.50 1.55
CA SER A 381 -13.68 35.79 0.74
C SER A 381 -13.47 36.07 -0.76
N LYS A 382 -12.60 35.29 -1.42
CA LYS A 382 -12.59 35.23 -2.89
C LYS A 382 -13.70 34.29 -3.37
N LEU A 383 -14.79 34.90 -3.82
CA LEU A 383 -15.88 34.21 -4.50
C LEU A 383 -15.40 33.65 -5.84
N TYR A 384 -15.75 32.39 -6.13
CA TYR A 384 -15.53 31.77 -7.42
C TYR A 384 -16.59 32.27 -8.41
N SER A 385 -16.25 33.27 -9.22
CA SER A 385 -17.17 33.81 -10.22
C SER A 385 -17.32 32.87 -11.42
N THR A 386 -18.41 32.10 -11.45
CA THR A 386 -18.83 31.36 -12.64
C THR A 386 -19.13 32.31 -13.79
N SER A 387 -18.34 32.26 -14.87
CA SER A 387 -18.59 33.04 -16.09
C SER A 387 -19.66 32.36 -16.95
N SER A 388 -20.66 33.13 -17.37
CA SER A 388 -21.65 32.70 -18.37
C SER A 388 -22.11 33.93 -19.16
N PHE A 389 -22.23 33.78 -20.48
CA PHE A 389 -22.43 34.89 -21.41
C PHE A 389 -23.90 35.33 -21.48
N GLY A 390 -24.15 36.65 -21.39
CA GLY A 390 -25.47 37.24 -21.58
C GLY A 390 -25.45 38.78 -21.41
N PRO A 391 -25.75 39.59 -22.44
CA PRO A 391 -25.57 41.04 -22.38
C PRO A 391 -26.87 41.84 -22.19
N SER A 392 -26.89 42.80 -21.26
CA SER A 392 -27.43 44.17 -21.47
C SER A 392 -27.31 45.06 -20.22
N LYS A 393 -27.52 46.37 -20.43
CA LYS A 393 -27.42 47.50 -19.47
C LYS A 393 -28.76 48.27 -19.48
N PRO A 394 -29.02 49.24 -18.56
CA PRO A 394 -28.60 49.36 -17.15
C PRO A 394 -29.74 49.93 -16.24
N SER A 395 -29.36 50.33 -15.02
CA SER A 395 -29.73 51.60 -14.33
C SER A 395 -30.72 51.63 -13.14
N HIS A 396 -30.53 52.72 -12.39
CA HIS A 396 -31.26 53.24 -11.22
C HIS A 396 -31.11 52.55 -9.86
N ALA A 397 -30.92 53.40 -8.86
CA ALA A 397 -30.79 53.09 -7.44
C ALA A 397 -31.77 53.96 -6.65
N ALA A 398 -32.18 53.48 -5.47
CA ALA A 398 -32.86 54.29 -4.45
C ALA A 398 -32.49 53.76 -3.05
N SER A 399 -32.12 54.66 -2.15
CA SER A 399 -31.84 54.39 -0.74
C SER A 399 -33.15 54.29 0.07
N PHE A 400 -33.16 53.56 1.19
CA PHE A 400 -33.96 53.90 2.38
C PHE A 400 -33.49 53.13 3.63
N GLU A 401 -33.05 53.85 4.67
CA GLU A 401 -33.25 53.46 6.08
C GLU A 401 -34.46 54.22 6.64
N PRO A 402 -35.05 53.81 7.79
CA PRO A 402 -34.73 54.56 9.02
C PRO A 402 -34.77 53.79 10.37
N SER A 403 -33.73 54.02 11.19
CA SER A 403 -33.85 54.54 12.58
C SER A 403 -34.36 53.70 13.79
N VAL A 404 -33.41 53.30 14.66
CA VAL A 404 -33.39 53.32 16.17
C VAL A 404 -34.50 52.63 17.02
N PRO A 405 -34.33 52.41 18.37
CA PRO A 405 -33.18 52.71 19.25
C PRO A 405 -32.57 51.50 20.01
N SER A 406 -31.45 51.76 20.66
CA SER A 406 -30.71 50.82 21.52
C SER A 406 -31.21 50.81 22.98
N TYR A 407 -30.99 49.67 23.66
CA TYR A 407 -30.98 49.58 25.11
C TYR A 407 -29.60 49.12 25.59
N HIS A 408 -29.04 49.83 26.58
CA HIS A 408 -27.95 49.34 27.41
C HIS A 408 -28.54 48.58 28.61
N ASP A 409 -27.94 47.44 28.95
CA ASP A 409 -27.89 46.98 30.34
C ASP A 409 -26.49 46.45 30.64
N ASN A 410 -26.07 46.51 31.91
CA ASN A 410 -24.68 46.32 32.33
C ASN A 410 -24.58 45.78 33.76
N ARG A 411 -24.37 44.47 33.89
CA ARG A 411 -23.85 43.80 35.10
C ARG A 411 -23.50 42.33 34.82
N GLY A 412 -22.52 41.79 35.55
CA GLY A 412 -22.36 40.33 35.67
C GLY A 412 -20.98 39.76 35.34
N GLN A 413 -19.88 40.28 35.90
CA GLN A 413 -18.68 39.45 36.04
C GLN A 413 -18.98 38.28 36.99
N VAL A 414 -18.86 37.05 36.50
CA VAL A 414 -18.80 35.83 37.32
C VAL A 414 -17.55 35.08 36.88
N GLY A 415 -16.62 34.86 37.82
CA GLY A 415 -15.35 34.21 37.52
C GLY A 415 -15.53 32.71 37.26
N THR A 416 -15.02 32.22 36.13
CA THR A 416 -14.83 30.79 35.89
C THR A 416 -13.52 30.30 36.51
N ALA A 417 -13.52 29.06 37.00
CA ALA A 417 -12.39 28.44 37.69
C ALA A 417 -11.20 28.18 36.74
N PRO A 418 -9.96 28.08 37.26
CA PRO A 418 -8.81 27.65 36.45
C PRO A 418 -9.04 26.23 35.90
N PRO A 419 -8.49 25.90 34.71
CA PRO A 419 -8.62 24.57 34.12
C PRO A 419 -7.98 23.50 35.00
N ALA A 420 -8.62 22.34 35.07
CA ALA A 420 -8.11 21.16 35.78
C ALA A 420 -6.78 20.67 35.17
N PRO A 421 -5.89 20.05 35.97
CA PRO A 421 -4.61 19.54 35.49
C PRO A 421 -4.80 18.43 34.45
N SER A 422 -3.82 18.31 33.55
CA SER A 422 -3.81 17.38 32.42
C SER A 422 -4.14 15.94 32.83
N SER A 423 -5.25 15.40 32.33
CA SER A 423 -5.55 13.96 32.40
C SER A 423 -4.44 13.17 31.69
N THR A 424 -4.10 12.01 32.24
CA THR A 424 -2.95 11.24 31.75
C THR A 424 -3.25 10.61 30.39
N MET A 425 -2.22 10.30 29.60
CA MET A 425 -2.41 9.72 28.26
C MET A 425 -3.13 8.35 28.25
N TYR A 426 -3.27 7.70 29.41
CA TYR A 426 -4.05 6.48 29.57
C TYR A 426 -5.57 6.72 29.55
N ASP A 427 -6.05 7.83 30.11
CA ASP A 427 -7.49 8.16 30.20
C ASP A 427 -8.12 8.31 28.80
N ASN A 428 -7.34 8.77 27.82
CA ASN A 428 -7.77 8.89 26.43
C ASN A 428 -7.86 7.57 25.67
N LEU A 429 -7.39 6.44 26.23
CA LEU A 429 -7.35 5.13 25.57
C LEU A 429 -8.42 4.15 26.10
N ILE A 430 -9.03 4.41 27.25
CA ILE A 430 -10.07 3.57 27.88
C ILE A 430 -11.49 4.00 27.51
N CYS A 431 -12.40 3.04 27.43
CA CYS A 431 -13.78 3.25 27.02
C CYS A 431 -14.53 4.16 28.02
N PRO A 432 -15.24 5.22 27.56
CA PRO A 432 -15.94 6.17 28.43
C PRO A 432 -17.19 5.61 29.13
N ILE A 433 -17.52 4.32 28.93
CA ILE A 433 -18.69 3.66 29.54
C ILE A 433 -18.24 2.78 30.72
N CYS A 434 -17.35 1.82 30.49
CA CYS A 434 -16.84 0.93 31.53
C CYS A 434 -15.57 1.45 32.26
N LEU A 435 -14.92 2.49 31.73
CA LEU A 435 -13.68 3.09 32.26
C LEU A 435 -12.52 2.10 32.49
N SER A 436 -12.56 0.92 31.84
CA SER A 436 -11.68 -0.22 32.10
C SER A 436 -11.09 -0.79 30.81
N ASN A 437 -11.93 -1.15 29.85
CA ASN A 437 -11.50 -1.75 28.59
C ASN A 437 -10.92 -0.70 27.62
N PRO A 438 -9.95 -1.05 26.76
CA PRO A 438 -9.46 -0.15 25.71
C PRO A 438 -10.52 0.19 24.66
N LYS A 439 -10.33 1.30 23.95
CA LYS A 439 -11.19 1.73 22.84
C LYS A 439 -10.94 0.92 21.56
N ASP A 440 -11.54 -0.26 21.44
CA ASP A 440 -11.46 -1.12 20.25
C ASP A 440 -12.69 -1.03 19.30
N MET A 441 -13.60 -0.06 19.50
CA MET A 441 -14.72 0.21 18.58
C MET A 441 -14.91 1.71 18.32
N ALA A 442 -15.11 2.09 17.06
CA ALA A 442 -15.52 3.43 16.63
C ALA A 442 -16.93 3.43 16.00
N PHE A 443 -17.64 4.55 16.14
CA PHE A 443 -18.93 4.80 15.50
C PHE A 443 -18.78 5.70 14.26
N GLY A 444 -19.75 5.68 13.35
CA GLY A 444 -19.79 6.54 12.15
C GLY A 444 -19.76 8.06 12.42
N CYS A 445 -19.89 8.50 13.69
CA CYS A 445 -19.69 9.88 14.13
C CYS A 445 -18.28 10.16 14.71
N GLY A 446 -17.30 9.29 14.45
CA GLY A 446 -15.89 9.43 14.87
C GLY A 446 -15.60 9.11 16.35
N HIS A 447 -16.63 8.92 17.17
CA HIS A 447 -16.50 8.66 18.61
C HIS A 447 -16.24 7.16 18.90
N GLN A 448 -15.58 6.88 20.03
CA GLN A 448 -15.04 5.54 20.34
C GLN A 448 -15.47 4.99 21.70
N THR A 449 -15.59 3.66 21.77
CA THR A 449 -15.90 2.83 22.94
C THR A 449 -15.14 1.50 22.87
N CYS A 450 -15.30 0.59 23.83
CA CYS A 450 -14.92 -0.82 23.66
C CYS A 450 -16.06 -1.60 22.99
N CYS A 451 -15.76 -2.71 22.33
CA CYS A 451 -16.76 -3.56 21.67
C CYS A 451 -17.90 -3.98 22.62
N GLU A 452 -17.56 -4.45 23.83
CA GLU A 452 -18.52 -4.91 24.85
C GLU A 452 -19.56 -3.84 25.22
N CYS A 453 -19.18 -2.56 25.25
CA CYS A 453 -20.09 -1.47 25.58
C CYS A 453 -20.67 -0.76 24.35
N GLY A 454 -20.09 -0.94 23.16
CA GLY A 454 -20.49 -0.26 21.93
C GLY A 454 -21.44 -1.05 21.02
N GLN A 455 -21.49 -2.38 21.17
CA GLN A 455 -22.25 -3.28 20.30
C GLN A 455 -23.75 -2.94 20.25
N ASP A 456 -24.42 -2.89 21.39
CA ASP A 456 -25.89 -2.75 21.48
C ASP A 456 -26.40 -1.29 21.46
N LEU A 457 -25.50 -0.29 21.48
CA LEU A 457 -25.89 1.12 21.54
C LEU A 457 -26.55 1.58 20.25
N GLN A 458 -27.74 2.18 20.37
CA GLN A 458 -28.47 2.75 19.24
C GLN A 458 -28.08 4.21 18.96
N SER A 459 -27.51 4.92 19.94
CA SER A 459 -27.03 6.29 19.82
C SER A 459 -25.70 6.49 20.54
N CYS A 460 -24.85 7.36 20.00
CA CYS A 460 -23.53 7.64 20.54
C CYS A 460 -23.64 8.29 21.94
N PRO A 461 -22.95 7.77 22.97
CA PRO A 461 -23.05 8.30 24.33
C PRO A 461 -22.48 9.72 24.47
N ILE A 462 -21.59 10.13 23.54
CA ILE A 462 -20.90 11.42 23.57
C ILE A 462 -21.68 12.48 22.78
N CYS A 463 -22.00 12.22 21.51
CA CYS A 463 -22.65 13.21 20.62
C CYS A 463 -24.14 12.96 20.34
N ARG A 464 -24.73 11.89 20.90
CA ARG A 464 -26.16 11.49 20.78
C ARG A 464 -26.69 11.20 19.37
N SER A 465 -25.85 11.29 18.33
CA SER A 465 -26.16 10.85 16.96
C SER A 465 -26.50 9.35 16.92
N PRO A 466 -27.43 8.90 16.04
CA PRO A 466 -27.72 7.48 15.87
C PRO A 466 -26.49 6.71 15.33
N ILE A 467 -26.33 5.46 15.77
CA ILE A 467 -25.17 4.62 15.38
C ILE A 467 -25.56 3.74 14.19
N ASN A 468 -25.42 4.31 12.99
CA ASN A 468 -25.64 3.63 11.72
C ASN A 468 -24.44 2.73 11.31
N THR A 469 -23.24 3.02 11.83
CA THR A 469 -21.99 2.34 11.47
C THR A 469 -21.17 2.06 12.73
N ARG A 470 -20.64 0.84 12.86
CA ARG A 470 -19.67 0.42 13.89
C ARG A 470 -18.43 -0.13 13.19
N ILE A 471 -17.25 0.24 13.65
CA ILE A 471 -15.95 -0.17 13.08
C ILE A 471 -15.12 -0.73 14.23
N LYS A 472 -14.64 -1.98 14.10
CA LYS A 472 -13.70 -2.55 15.07
C LYS A 472 -12.28 -2.10 14.76
N LEU A 473 -11.52 -1.78 15.80
CA LEU A 473 -10.10 -1.40 15.77
C LEU A 473 -9.26 -2.56 16.32
N TYR A 474 -8.02 -2.71 15.84
CA TYR A 474 -7.12 -3.84 16.13
C TYR A 474 -5.70 -3.38 16.49
#